data_AF-A0A968DHY3-F1
#
_entry.id   AF-A0A968DHY3-F1
#
_cell.length_a   1.000
_cell.length_b   1.000
_cell.length_c   1.000
_cell.angle_alpha   90.00
_cell.angle_beta   90.00
_cell.angle_gamma   90.00
#
_symmetry.space_group_name_H-M   'P 1'
#
loop_
_entity.id
_entity.type
_entity.pdbx_description
1 polymer ?
#
loop_
_entity_poly.entity_id
_entity_poly.type
_entity_poly.pdbx_seq_one_letter_code
_entity_poly.pdbx_strand_id
1 'polypeptide(L)'
;MNKNLAVHKKINQIFDSQSPEMDRLAEGFHYILEQHLEDTDREMELLKAVGDKNQLVKEQIKHSTMLHVISIFDDCYYRAKGELWQPNQTGLLEDNDE
;
A
#
# COMPACT_ATOMS: atom_id res chain seq x y z
N MET A 1 12.76 17.28 -4.66
CA MET A 1 13.28 16.49 -3.52
C MET A 1 13.36 15.04 -3.98
N ASN A 2 14.43 14.29 -3.70
CA ASN A 2 14.57 12.89 -4.14
C ASN A 2 13.48 12.04 -3.47
N LYS A 3 12.60 11.37 -4.24
CA LYS A 3 11.47 10.57 -3.71
C LYS A 3 11.95 9.51 -2.71
N ASN A 4 13.06 8.83 -3.02
CA ASN A 4 13.64 7.83 -2.12
C ASN A 4 14.07 8.43 -0.77
N LEU A 5 14.60 9.65 -0.78
CA LEU A 5 14.97 10.36 0.44
C LEU A 5 13.73 10.78 1.25
N ALA A 6 12.64 11.17 0.58
CA ALA A 6 11.37 11.51 1.23
C ALA A 6 10.76 10.29 1.91
N VAL A 7 10.72 9.15 1.21
CA VAL A 7 10.20 7.87 1.72
C VAL A 7 11.01 7.42 2.93
N HIS A 8 12.34 7.39 2.85
CA HIS A 8 13.19 7.02 3.99
C HIS A 8 13.02 7.97 5.18
N LYS A 9 12.90 9.27 4.94
CA LYS A 9 12.65 10.23 6.03
C LYS A 9 11.33 9.94 6.73
N LYS A 10 10.26 9.66 5.99
CA LYS A 10 8.94 9.35 6.56
C LYS A 10 8.94 8.01 7.31
N ILE A 11 9.61 6.98 6.78
CA ILE A 11 9.81 5.71 7.50
C ILE A 11 10.51 5.96 8.84
N ASN A 12 11.62 6.70 8.85
CA ASN A 12 12.31 7.00 10.11
C ASN A 12 11.39 7.73 11.11
N GLN A 13 10.59 8.69 10.64
CA GLN A 13 9.60 9.36 11.50
C GLN A 13 8.57 8.41 12.11
N ILE A 14 8.12 7.40 11.36
CA ILE A 14 7.18 6.37 11.86
C ILE A 14 7.85 5.57 12.98
N PHE A 15 9.08 5.11 12.76
CA PHE A 15 9.81 4.27 13.72
C PHE A 15 10.33 5.05 14.95
N ASP A 16 10.57 6.35 14.81
CA ASP A 16 10.91 7.26 15.92
C ASP A 16 9.69 7.70 16.76
N SER A 17 8.47 7.39 16.32
CA SER A 17 7.25 7.74 17.04
C SER A 17 7.09 6.97 18.36
N GLN A 18 6.25 7.49 19.27
CA GLN A 18 5.96 6.85 20.56
C GLN A 18 4.88 5.76 20.48
N SER A 19 4.41 5.43 19.28
CA SER A 19 3.41 4.38 19.08
C SER A 19 3.98 3.01 19.43
N PRO A 20 3.13 2.03 19.82
CA PRO A 20 3.54 0.65 20.02
C PRO A 20 4.31 0.09 18.83
N GLU A 21 5.27 -0.81 19.08
CA GLU A 21 6.14 -1.37 18.04
C GLU A 21 5.36 -1.99 16.88
N MET A 22 4.32 -2.77 17.19
CA MET A 22 3.43 -3.37 16.18
C MET A 22 2.70 -2.32 15.32
N ASP A 23 2.28 -1.21 15.92
CA ASP A 23 1.56 -0.16 15.20
C ASP A 23 2.51 0.59 14.26
N ARG A 24 3.76 0.84 14.69
CA ARG A 24 4.80 1.43 13.84
C ARG A 24 5.19 0.52 12.68
N LEU A 25 5.25 -0.80 12.92
CA LEU A 25 5.50 -1.78 11.86
C LEU A 25 4.38 -1.75 10.81
N ALA A 26 3.12 -1.77 11.26
CA ALA A 26 1.96 -1.72 10.37
C ALA A 26 1.91 -0.42 9.56
N GLU A 27 2.08 0.73 10.22
CA GLU A 27 2.14 2.04 9.55
C GLU A 27 3.29 2.11 8.53
N GLY A 28 4.47 1.62 8.90
CA GLY A 28 5.63 1.59 8.01
C GLY A 28 5.41 0.69 6.79
N PHE A 29 4.78 -0.46 6.97
CA PHE A 29 4.44 -1.40 5.90
C PHE A 29 3.43 -0.80 4.92
N HIS A 30 2.33 -0.24 5.43
CA HIS A 30 1.32 0.42 4.62
C HIS A 30 1.89 1.60 3.85
N TYR A 31 2.67 2.45 4.50
CA TYR A 31 3.27 3.59 3.84
C TYR A 31 4.16 3.17 2.65
N ILE A 32 4.95 2.10 2.78
CA ILE A 32 5.76 1.58 1.66
C ILE A 32 4.88 1.10 0.52
N LEU A 33 3.82 0.33 0.81
CA LEU A 33 2.94 -0.20 -0.22
C LEU A 33 2.12 0.89 -0.91
N GLU A 34 1.62 1.89 -0.18
CA GLU A 34 0.95 3.06 -0.74
C GLU A 34 1.85 3.77 -1.77
N GLN A 35 3.13 3.95 -1.46
CA GLN A 35 4.06 4.59 -2.39
C GLN A 35 4.28 3.78 -3.68
N HIS A 36 4.18 2.45 -3.60
CA HIS A 36 4.25 1.57 -4.76
C HIS A 36 2.94 1.50 -5.54
N LEU A 37 1.79 1.52 -4.84
CA LEU A 37 0.47 1.59 -5.44
C LEU A 37 0.32 2.88 -6.26
N GLU A 38 0.66 4.04 -5.67
CA GLU A 38 0.63 5.33 -6.38
C GLU A 38 1.48 5.34 -7.66
N ASP A 39 2.66 4.71 -7.62
CA ASP A 39 3.53 4.63 -8.79
C ASP A 39 2.95 3.70 -9.86
N THR A 40 2.37 2.57 -9.45
CA THR A 40 1.71 1.64 -10.36
C THR A 40 0.44 2.26 -10.95
N ASP A 41 -0.33 3.06 -10.22
CA ASP A 41 -1.50 3.76 -10.75
C ASP A 41 -1.13 4.74 -11.86
N ARG A 42 -0.11 5.57 -11.63
CA ARG A 42 0.42 6.51 -12.64
C ARG A 42 0.94 5.76 -13.87
N GLU A 43 1.63 4.64 -13.67
CA GLU A 43 2.12 3.81 -14.77
C GLU A 43 0.96 3.19 -15.56
N MET A 44 -0.08 2.68 -14.89
CA MET A 44 -1.27 2.16 -15.57
C MET A 44 -1.98 3.25 -16.39
N GLU A 45 -2.09 4.48 -15.89
CA GLU A 45 -2.64 5.61 -16.65
C GLU A 45 -1.82 5.92 -17.90
N LEU A 46 -0.48 5.93 -17.78
CA LEU A 46 0.43 6.13 -18.91
C LEU A 46 0.26 5.02 -19.95
N LEU A 47 0.24 3.76 -19.52
CA LEU A 47 0.09 2.58 -20.38
C LEU A 47 -1.26 2.56 -21.11
N LYS A 48 -2.33 2.99 -20.44
CA LYS A 48 -3.64 3.23 -21.07
C LYS A 48 -3.54 4.30 -22.16
N ALA A 49 -2.86 5.41 -21.90
CA ALA A 49 -2.73 6.52 -22.84
C ALA A 49 -1.90 6.17 -24.08
N VAL A 50 -0.85 5.35 -23.95
CA VAL A 50 0.00 4.92 -25.07
C VAL A 50 -0.51 3.66 -25.79
N GLY A 51 -1.54 3.00 -25.24
CA GLY A 51 -2.18 1.83 -25.84
C GLY A 51 -1.42 0.50 -25.67
N ASP A 52 -0.44 0.42 -24.76
CA ASP A 52 0.28 -0.82 -24.49
C ASP A 52 -0.51 -1.73 -23.54
N LYS A 53 -1.40 -2.54 -24.12
CA LYS A 53 -2.26 -3.46 -23.38
C LYS A 53 -1.49 -4.57 -22.66
N ASN A 54 -0.36 -5.03 -23.21
CA ASN A 54 0.37 -6.14 -22.63
C ASN A 54 1.08 -5.73 -21.35
N GLN A 55 1.67 -4.54 -21.34
CA GLN A 55 2.31 -3.99 -20.16
C GLN A 55 1.27 -3.55 -19.13
N LEU A 56 0.13 -3.00 -19.57
CA LEU A 56 -0.98 -2.64 -18.68
C LEU A 56 -1.47 -3.82 -17.84
N VAL A 57 -1.66 -5.00 -18.45
CA VAL A 57 -2.08 -6.21 -17.70
C VAL A 57 -1.07 -6.59 -16.62
N LYS A 58 0.23 -6.43 -16.88
CA LYS A 58 1.28 -6.73 -15.89
C LYS A 58 1.19 -5.77 -14.70
N GLU A 59 0.99 -4.48 -14.95
CA GLU A 59 0.84 -3.50 -13.88
C GLU A 59 -0.47 -3.71 -13.10
N GLN A 60 -1.57 -4.11 -13.74
CA GLN A 60 -2.81 -4.49 -13.05
C GLN A 60 -2.61 -5.70 -12.12
N ILE A 61 -1.87 -6.72 -12.57
CA ILE A 61 -1.55 -7.89 -11.72
C ILE A 61 -0.70 -7.45 -10.53
N LYS A 62 0.31 -6.60 -10.74
CA LYS A 62 1.15 -6.05 -9.68
C LYS A 62 0.33 -5.25 -8.67
N HIS A 63 -0.54 -4.36 -9.14
CA HIS A 63 -1.47 -3.58 -8.32
C HIS A 63 -2.34 -4.49 -7.45
N SER A 64 -3.05 -5.44 -8.08
CA SER A 64 -3.92 -6.39 -7.39
C SER A 64 -3.17 -7.24 -6.36
N THR A 65 -1.93 -7.65 -6.68
CA THR A 65 -1.07 -8.39 -5.75
C THR A 65 -0.73 -7.56 -4.51
N MET A 66 -0.41 -6.27 -4.69
CA MET A 66 -0.11 -5.38 -3.56
C MET A 66 -1.32 -5.17 -2.65
N LEU A 67 -2.51 -4.97 -3.23
CA LEU A 67 -3.77 -4.89 -2.45
C LEU A 67 -4.04 -6.19 -1.68
N HIS A 68 -3.81 -7.35 -2.30
CA HIS A 68 -4.00 -8.63 -1.63
C HIS A 68 -3.02 -8.82 -0.46
N VAL A 69 -1.77 -8.39 -0.63
CA VAL A 69 -0.76 -8.42 0.43
C VAL A 69 -1.15 -7.53 1.62
N ILE A 70 -1.71 -6.35 1.37
CA ILE A 70 -2.24 -5.47 2.43
C ILE A 70 -3.33 -6.20 3.22
N SER A 71 -4.30 -6.82 2.54
CA SER A 71 -5.39 -7.54 3.19
C SER A 71 -4.90 -8.70 4.07
N ILE A 72 -3.92 -9.49 3.59
CA ILE A 72 -3.32 -10.57 4.39
C ILE A 72 -2.58 -9.99 5.60
N PHE A 73 -1.78 -8.95 5.39
CA PHE A 73 -1.01 -8.32 6.47
C PHE A 73 -1.93 -7.75 7.55
N ASP A 74 -2.98 -7.03 7.16
CA ASP A 74 -3.98 -6.49 8.07
C ASP A 74 -4.64 -7.60 8.89
N ASP A 75 -5.12 -8.68 8.26
CA ASP A 75 -5.74 -9.79 8.99
C ASP A 75 -4.79 -10.37 10.05
N CYS A 76 -3.51 -10.56 9.69
CA CYS A 76 -2.49 -10.98 10.65
C CYS A 76 -2.26 -9.97 11.78
N TYR A 77 -2.16 -8.68 11.45
CA TYR A 77 -1.90 -7.60 12.40
C TYR A 77 -3.04 -7.49 13.44
N TYR A 78 -4.29 -7.42 13.00
CA TYR A 78 -5.44 -7.31 13.92
C TYR A 78 -5.58 -8.56 14.79
N ARG A 79 -5.40 -9.76 14.23
CA ARG A 79 -5.39 -11.01 15.03
C ARG A 79 -4.30 -10.99 16.09
N ALA A 80 -3.11 -10.48 15.78
CA ALA A 80 -2.02 -10.36 16.73
C ALA A 80 -2.33 -9.36 17.86
N LYS A 81 -3.18 -8.35 17.61
CA LYS A 81 -3.72 -7.44 18.63
C LYS A 81 -4.91 -8.01 19.41
N GLY A 82 -5.42 -9.16 19.03
CA GLY A 82 -6.66 -9.72 19.61
C GLY A 82 -7.92 -9.00 19.11
N GLU A 83 -7.81 -8.28 17.99
CA GLU A 83 -8.89 -7.55 17.33
C GLU A 83 -9.38 -8.33 16.09
N LEU A 84 -10.61 -8.07 15.65
CA LEU A 84 -11.14 -8.62 14.41
C LEU A 84 -10.83 -7.66 13.26
N TRP A 85 -10.20 -8.16 12.20
CA TRP A 85 -10.03 -7.39 10.97
C TRP A 85 -11.38 -7.04 10.36
N GLN A 86 -11.52 -5.79 9.91
CA GLN A 86 -12.67 -5.32 9.14
C GLN A 86 -12.17 -4.66 7.84
N PRO A 87 -12.65 -5.10 6.66
CA PRO A 87 -12.13 -4.65 5.36
C PRO A 87 -12.21 -3.14 5.12
N ASN A 88 -13.13 -2.44 5.79
CA ASN A 88 -13.41 -1.02 5.51
C ASN A 88 -12.69 -0.06 6.49
N GLN A 89 -11.87 -0.57 7.41
CA GLN A 89 -11.20 0.28 8.42
C GLN A 89 -9.88 0.89 7.92
N THR A 90 -9.23 0.31 6.90
CA THR A 90 -7.93 0.77 6.44
C THR A 90 -7.96 1.81 5.33
N GLY A 91 -9.14 2.13 4.76
CA GLY A 91 -9.29 3.17 3.71
C GLY A 91 -8.58 2.86 2.38
N LEU A 92 -7.90 1.71 2.29
CA LEU A 92 -7.13 1.26 1.12
C LEU A 92 -7.94 0.38 0.16
N LEU A 93 -9.16 0.01 0.58
CA LEU A 93 -10.12 -0.81 -0.16
C LEU A 93 -11.44 -0.04 -0.36
N GLU A 94 -11.38 1.25 -0.68
CA GLU A 94 -12.57 1.90 -1.22
C GLU A 94 -12.89 1.24 -2.57
N ASP A 95 -14.09 0.64 -2.64
CA ASP A 95 -14.63 -0.01 -3.83
C ASP A 95 -14.62 1.00 -4.99
N ASN A 96 -13.67 0.86 -5.91
CA ASN A 96 -13.73 1.47 -7.24
C ASN A 96 -14.73 0.69 -8.10
N ASP A 97 -16.00 0.67 -7.68
CA ASP A 97 -17.13 0.23 -8.49
C ASP A 97 -17.77 1.45 -9.16
N GLU A 98 -17.18 1.90 -10.28
CA GLU A 98 -17.88 2.65 -11.35
C GLU A 98 -17.46 2.15 -12.74
#